data_AF-A0A2N7WTJ8-F1
#
_entry.id   AF-A0A2N7WTJ8-F1
#
_cell.length_a   1.000
_cell.length_b   1.000
_cell.length_c   1.000
_cell.angle_alpha   90.00
_cell.angle_beta   90.00
_cell.angle_gamma   90.00
#
_symmetry.space_group_name_H-M   'P 1'
#
loop_
_entity.id
_entity.type
_entity.pdbx_description
1 polymer ?
#
loop_
_entity_poly.entity_id
_entity_poly.type
_entity_poly.pdbx_seq_one_letter_code
_entity_poly.pdbx_strand_id
1 'polypeptide(L)'
;MHREIIQGAKFRFPSGLPPYPQLFSPDVAIEKYGYSYEIRESMPGAHEGRQFQTAGMIDTVQNIVMISSIMTFETQRFTAAHELGHLVLHESLPGMRQHRDRPLNGDRAGPRSVVEEEADYFAAVWLAPGPTVEHYFRERFGNIPLPLNEDTAFHVAGHKGVADLMASAPGSLAFPIAVGVATKFNSRKFKSLATFFGMSPMAMGIRLKELGLVAY
;
A
#
# COMPACT_ATOMS: atom_id res chain seq x y z
N MET A 1 7.50 -16.75 -2.02
CA MET A 1 6.20 -16.06 -2.15
C MET A 1 5.91 -15.37 -3.49
N HIS A 2 6.52 -14.24 -3.88
CA HIS A 2 6.13 -13.56 -5.16
C HIS A 2 6.25 -14.48 -6.39
N ARG A 3 7.38 -15.21 -6.52
CA ARG A 3 7.62 -16.21 -7.58
C ARG A 3 6.58 -17.34 -7.59
N GLU A 4 6.19 -17.75 -6.41
CA GLU A 4 5.23 -18.81 -6.15
C GLU A 4 3.79 -18.41 -6.52
N ILE A 5 3.41 -17.15 -6.23
CA ILE A 5 2.14 -16.57 -6.69
C ILE A 5 2.10 -16.54 -8.20
N ILE A 6 3.17 -16.10 -8.86
CA ILE A 6 3.26 -16.10 -10.34
C ILE A 6 3.09 -17.52 -10.91
N GLN A 7 3.68 -18.53 -10.28
CA GLN A 7 3.53 -19.92 -10.71
C GLN A 7 2.09 -20.44 -10.50
N GLY A 8 1.48 -20.19 -9.34
CA GLY A 8 0.11 -20.59 -9.03
C GLY A 8 -0.94 -19.86 -9.87
N ALA A 9 -0.68 -18.60 -10.21
CA ALA A 9 -1.59 -17.76 -10.97
C ALA A 9 -1.82 -18.26 -12.40
N LYS A 10 -0.85 -18.95 -13.01
CA LYS A 10 -1.05 -19.59 -14.32
C LYS A 10 -2.17 -20.63 -14.30
N PHE A 11 -2.40 -21.27 -13.15
CA PHE A 11 -3.50 -22.22 -12.97
C PHE A 11 -4.80 -21.52 -12.58
N ARG A 12 -4.72 -20.42 -11.83
CA ARG A 12 -5.88 -19.68 -11.31
C ARG A 12 -6.50 -18.72 -12.32
N PHE A 13 -5.72 -18.19 -13.26
CA PHE A 13 -6.15 -17.28 -14.31
C PHE A 13 -5.84 -17.86 -15.71
N PRO A 14 -6.60 -18.89 -16.15
CA PRO A 14 -6.35 -19.57 -17.42
C PRO A 14 -6.52 -18.67 -18.65
N SER A 15 -7.27 -17.57 -18.51
CA SER A 15 -7.48 -16.58 -19.58
C SER A 15 -6.36 -15.53 -19.69
N GLY A 16 -5.30 -15.65 -18.89
CA GLY A 16 -4.17 -14.71 -18.84
C GLY A 16 -3.95 -14.15 -17.44
N LEU A 17 -2.70 -13.79 -17.13
CA LEU A 17 -2.36 -13.22 -15.83
C LEU A 17 -2.97 -11.82 -15.67
N PRO A 18 -3.56 -11.49 -14.51
CA PRO A 18 -4.00 -10.14 -14.25
C PRO A 18 -2.78 -9.19 -14.18
N PRO A 19 -2.96 -7.87 -14.40
CA PRO A 19 -1.94 -6.87 -14.15
C PRO A 19 -1.23 -7.08 -12.81
N TYR A 20 0.08 -6.86 -12.78
CA TYR A 20 0.93 -7.18 -11.64
C TYR A 20 0.36 -6.77 -10.25
N PRO A 21 -0.22 -5.57 -10.05
CA PRO A 21 -0.79 -5.19 -8.74
C PRO A 21 -2.01 -6.01 -8.29
N GLN A 22 -2.73 -6.62 -9.23
CA GLN A 22 -3.87 -7.51 -8.95
C GLN A 22 -3.40 -8.94 -8.69
N LEU A 23 -2.25 -9.33 -9.22
CA LEU A 23 -1.63 -10.61 -8.96
C LEU A 23 -1.19 -10.76 -7.48
N PHE A 24 -0.78 -9.65 -6.86
CA PHE A 24 -0.35 -9.57 -5.45
C PHE A 24 -1.43 -8.98 -4.55
N SER A 25 -2.71 -9.18 -4.89
CA SER A 25 -3.78 -8.83 -3.98
C SER A 25 -3.63 -9.64 -2.67
N PRO A 26 -3.77 -9.01 -1.48
CA PRO A 26 -3.48 -9.68 -0.21
C PRO A 26 -4.34 -10.93 0.04
N ASP A 27 -5.60 -10.92 -0.38
CA ASP A 27 -6.55 -12.04 -0.30
C ASP A 27 -5.98 -13.34 -0.90
N VAL A 28 -5.39 -13.27 -2.10
CA VAL A 28 -4.81 -14.43 -2.78
C VAL A 28 -3.64 -15.03 -1.99
N ALA A 29 -2.84 -14.18 -1.34
CA ALA A 29 -1.71 -14.62 -0.54
C ALA A 29 -2.13 -15.17 0.82
N ILE A 30 -3.12 -14.54 1.46
CA ILE A 30 -3.72 -14.99 2.72
C ILE A 30 -4.33 -16.39 2.56
N GLU A 31 -5.08 -16.62 1.48
CA GLU A 31 -5.64 -17.95 1.16
C GLU A 31 -4.55 -19.01 0.98
N LYS A 32 -3.42 -18.63 0.35
CA LYS A 32 -2.29 -19.54 0.20
C LYS A 32 -1.64 -19.92 1.53
N TYR A 33 -1.72 -19.04 2.53
CA TYR A 33 -1.29 -19.32 3.90
C TYR A 33 -2.29 -20.16 4.70
N GLY A 34 -3.41 -20.58 4.09
CA GLY A 34 -4.42 -21.43 4.73
C GLY A 34 -5.48 -20.67 5.52
N TYR A 35 -5.56 -19.34 5.35
CA TYR A 35 -6.56 -18.49 5.98
C TYR A 35 -7.64 -18.09 4.98
N SER A 36 -8.91 -18.10 5.37
CA SER A 36 -9.96 -17.43 4.59
C SER A 36 -9.82 -15.91 4.71
N TYR A 37 -10.34 -15.19 3.72
CA TYR A 37 -10.35 -13.73 3.68
C TYR A 37 -11.79 -13.22 3.58
N GLU A 38 -12.19 -12.32 4.47
CA GLU A 38 -13.52 -11.72 4.46
C GLU A 38 -13.49 -10.20 4.66
N ILE A 39 -14.36 -9.51 3.92
CA ILE A 39 -14.67 -8.10 4.15
C ILE A 39 -15.98 -8.03 4.93
N ARG A 40 -15.99 -7.37 6.09
CA ARG A 40 -17.16 -7.30 6.99
C ARG A 40 -17.55 -5.87 7.32
N GLU A 41 -18.85 -5.61 7.39
CA GLU A 41 -19.39 -4.33 7.85
C GLU A 41 -19.22 -4.15 9.37
N SER A 42 -19.41 -5.23 10.14
CA SER A 42 -19.22 -5.25 11.58
C SER A 42 -18.06 -6.16 11.97
N MET A 43 -17.15 -5.63 12.78
CA MET A 43 -15.98 -6.35 13.29
C MET A 43 -16.23 -6.85 14.72
N PRO A 44 -15.77 -8.07 15.09
CA PRO A 44 -15.95 -8.60 16.44
C PRO A 44 -15.39 -7.67 17.53
N GLY A 45 -16.22 -7.36 18.54
CA GLY A 45 -15.87 -6.47 19.65
C GLY A 45 -16.14 -4.98 19.41
N ALA A 46 -16.94 -4.63 18.41
CA ALA A 46 -17.32 -3.25 18.08
C ALA A 46 -18.40 -2.60 19.02
N HIS A 47 -18.77 -3.21 20.15
CA HIS A 47 -19.79 -2.67 21.05
C HIS A 47 -19.33 -2.55 22.51
N GLU A 48 -19.04 -1.30 22.92
CA GLU A 48 -19.71 -0.51 23.97
C GLU A 48 -18.75 0.57 24.52
N GLY A 49 -19.13 1.84 24.33
CA GLY A 49 -18.64 2.97 25.14
C GLY A 49 -17.41 3.75 24.66
N ARG A 50 -16.61 3.26 23.72
CA ARG A 50 -15.50 4.04 23.11
C ARG A 50 -15.44 3.81 21.60
N GLN A 51 -15.22 4.88 20.83
CA GLN A 51 -15.10 4.92 19.36
C GLN A 51 -13.87 4.14 18.84
N PHE A 52 -13.74 2.85 19.13
CA PHE A 52 -12.68 2.01 18.60
C PHE A 52 -13.24 1.09 17.53
N GLN A 53 -13.19 1.55 16.28
CA GLN A 53 -13.43 0.69 15.12
C GLN A 53 -12.12 -0.05 14.77
N THR A 54 -12.18 -1.37 14.75
CA THR A 54 -11.09 -2.27 14.34
C THR A 54 -10.99 -2.25 12.82
N ALA A 55 -9.80 -1.99 12.26
CA ALA A 55 -9.59 -1.94 10.81
C ALA A 55 -9.40 -3.35 10.21
N GLY A 56 -8.60 -4.18 10.87
CA GLY A 56 -8.26 -5.54 10.49
C GLY A 56 -8.15 -6.46 11.70
N MET A 57 -8.33 -7.76 11.47
CA MET A 57 -8.25 -8.78 12.50
C MET A 57 -7.80 -10.11 11.90
N ILE A 58 -6.97 -10.84 12.65
CA ILE A 58 -6.61 -12.23 12.39
C ILE A 58 -7.19 -13.09 13.51
N ASP A 59 -7.99 -14.09 13.13
CA ASP A 59 -8.40 -15.18 14.02
C ASP A 59 -7.68 -16.47 13.59
N THR A 60 -6.69 -16.85 14.39
CA THR A 60 -5.87 -18.05 14.15
C THR A 60 -6.56 -19.37 14.56
N VAL A 61 -7.70 -19.30 15.26
CA VAL A 61 -8.47 -20.50 15.62
C VAL A 61 -9.40 -20.86 14.47
N GLN A 62 -10.04 -19.85 13.88
CA GLN A 62 -10.91 -20.02 12.72
C GLN A 62 -10.15 -19.96 11.38
N ASN A 63 -8.86 -19.64 11.41
CA ASN A 63 -8.03 -19.39 10.23
C ASN A 63 -8.68 -18.40 9.28
N ILE A 64 -9.02 -17.21 9.77
CA ILE A 64 -9.68 -16.16 8.99
C ILE A 64 -9.03 -14.81 9.23
N VAL A 65 -8.84 -14.05 8.15
CA VAL A 65 -8.50 -12.63 8.17
C VAL A 65 -9.73 -11.82 7.78
N MET A 66 -10.08 -10.84 8.62
CA MET A 66 -11.24 -9.97 8.42
C MET A 66 -10.80 -8.52 8.25
N ILE A 67 -11.36 -7.84 7.25
CA ILE A 67 -11.10 -6.42 6.98
C ILE A 67 -12.42 -5.65 7.02
N SER A 68 -12.41 -4.46 7.63
CA SER A 68 -13.63 -3.66 7.71
C SER A 68 -14.01 -3.03 6.36
N SER A 69 -15.27 -3.17 5.95
CA SER A 69 -15.80 -2.63 4.70
C SER A 69 -15.99 -1.11 4.72
N ILE A 70 -15.95 -0.48 5.90
CA ILE A 70 -16.20 0.97 6.06
C ILE A 70 -15.02 1.82 5.58
N MET A 71 -13.86 1.20 5.38
CA MET A 71 -12.63 1.87 4.98
C MET A 71 -12.57 2.06 3.47
N THR A 72 -11.77 3.02 2.99
CA THR A 72 -11.52 3.17 1.55
C THR A 72 -10.78 1.95 0.99
N PHE A 73 -10.88 1.72 -0.31
CA PHE A 73 -10.24 0.59 -0.98
C PHE A 73 -8.73 0.50 -0.71
N GLU A 74 -8.01 1.63 -0.77
CA GLU A 74 -6.57 1.70 -0.52
C GLU A 74 -6.24 1.33 0.93
N THR A 75 -7.06 1.78 1.88
CA THR A 75 -6.89 1.44 3.31
C THR A 75 -7.18 -0.03 3.54
N GLN A 76 -8.25 -0.59 2.97
CA GLN A 76 -8.53 -2.03 3.04
C GLN A 76 -7.38 -2.88 2.50
N ARG A 77 -6.80 -2.48 1.35
CA ARG A 77 -5.64 -3.17 0.77
C ARG A 77 -4.42 -3.11 1.67
N PHE A 78 -4.13 -1.93 2.23
CA PHE A 78 -2.99 -1.77 3.13
C PHE A 78 -3.16 -2.58 4.41
N THR A 79 -4.33 -2.49 5.05
CA THR A 79 -4.66 -3.29 6.24
C THR A 79 -4.57 -4.78 5.92
N ALA A 80 -5.12 -5.26 4.80
CA ALA A 80 -5.01 -6.67 4.44
C ALA A 80 -3.56 -7.13 4.20
N ALA A 81 -2.73 -6.28 3.58
CA ALA A 81 -1.30 -6.57 3.41
C ALA A 81 -0.53 -6.53 4.75
N HIS A 82 -0.96 -5.68 5.68
CA HIS A 82 -0.43 -5.61 7.04
C HIS A 82 -0.76 -6.88 7.82
N GLU A 83 -2.02 -7.36 7.78
CA GLU A 83 -2.41 -8.63 8.38
C GLU A 83 -1.64 -9.82 7.75
N LEU A 84 -1.46 -9.81 6.43
CA LEU A 84 -0.57 -10.78 5.78
C LEU A 84 0.86 -10.69 6.33
N GLY A 85 1.37 -9.48 6.57
CA GLY A 85 2.68 -9.28 7.21
C GLY A 85 2.77 -9.98 8.56
N HIS A 86 1.73 -9.89 9.39
CA HIS A 86 1.66 -10.64 10.64
C HIS A 86 1.67 -12.16 10.45
N LEU A 87 0.90 -12.68 9.49
CA LEU A 87 0.92 -14.12 9.18
C LEU A 87 2.30 -14.60 8.69
N VAL A 88 3.01 -13.76 7.95
CA VAL A 88 4.28 -14.14 7.33
C VAL A 88 5.46 -14.00 8.28
N LEU A 89 5.49 -12.93 9.08
CA LEU A 89 6.64 -12.57 9.91
C LEU A 89 6.45 -12.96 11.38
N HIS A 90 5.21 -13.01 11.86
CA HIS A 90 4.91 -12.95 13.29
C HIS A 90 4.07 -14.13 13.80
N GLU A 91 3.73 -15.12 12.97
CA GLU A 91 2.83 -16.23 13.31
C GLU A 91 3.17 -16.93 14.63
N SER A 92 4.47 -17.10 14.93
CA SER A 92 4.94 -17.77 16.15
C SER A 92 4.89 -16.90 17.42
N LEU A 93 4.53 -15.62 17.34
CA LEU A 93 4.57 -14.72 18.49
C LEU A 93 3.41 -14.96 19.47
N PRO A 94 3.67 -14.97 20.80
CA PRO A 94 2.64 -15.10 21.84
C PRO A 94 1.76 -13.85 21.90
N GLY A 95 0.76 -13.77 21.03
CA GLY A 95 -0.09 -12.58 20.87
C GLY A 95 -0.84 -12.58 19.55
N MET A 96 -0.35 -13.34 18.56
CA MET A 96 -0.98 -13.46 17.25
C MET A 96 -2.34 -14.16 17.26
N ARG A 97 -2.71 -14.84 18.35
CA ARG A 97 -3.92 -15.68 18.36
C ARG A 97 -5.19 -14.92 18.00
N GLN A 98 -5.27 -13.65 18.41
CA GLN A 98 -6.32 -12.68 18.06
C GLN A 98 -5.70 -11.28 17.91
N HIS A 99 -4.88 -11.10 16.87
CA HIS A 99 -4.33 -9.78 16.54
C HIS A 99 -5.44 -8.84 16.04
N ARG A 100 -5.36 -7.56 16.44
CA ARG A 100 -6.33 -6.52 16.09
C ARG A 100 -5.61 -5.21 15.83
N ASP A 101 -5.73 -4.71 14.60
CA ASP A 101 -5.28 -3.36 14.27
C ASP A 101 -6.32 -2.30 14.74
N ARG A 102 -5.86 -1.31 15.52
CA ARG A 102 -6.65 -0.18 16.08
C ARG A 102 -5.84 1.14 15.95
N PRO A 103 -6.44 2.34 15.72
CA PRO A 103 -7.78 2.70 15.23
C PRO A 103 -7.80 3.73 14.06
N LEU A 104 -9.00 3.98 13.51
CA LEU A 104 -9.36 4.96 12.46
C LEU A 104 -9.24 6.46 12.83
N ASN A 105 -9.10 6.82 14.11
CA ASN A 105 -9.14 8.22 14.58
C ASN A 105 -7.78 8.86 14.88
N GLY A 106 -6.65 8.24 14.49
CA GLY A 106 -5.34 8.90 14.52
C GLY A 106 -4.73 9.18 15.91
N ASP A 107 -5.49 9.10 17.00
CA ASP A 107 -4.99 9.23 18.37
C ASP A 107 -4.21 7.98 18.77
N ARG A 108 -2.90 7.99 18.49
CA ARG A 108 -1.95 6.97 18.97
C ARG A 108 -1.40 7.40 20.31
N ALA A 109 -1.83 6.73 21.38
CA ALA A 109 -1.24 6.87 22.71
C ALA A 109 0.04 6.02 22.81
N GLY A 110 1.17 6.53 22.28
CA GLY A 110 2.50 5.98 22.52
C GLY A 110 3.28 5.51 21.28
N PRO A 111 4.55 5.08 21.47
CA PRO A 111 5.39 4.54 20.39
C PRO A 111 4.77 3.25 19.84
N ARG A 112 4.84 3.06 18.52
CA ARG A 112 4.44 1.79 17.91
C ARG A 112 5.42 0.69 18.32
N SER A 113 4.91 -0.54 18.41
CA SER A 113 5.78 -1.70 18.63
C SER A 113 6.51 -2.04 17.33
N VAL A 114 7.71 -2.62 17.46
CA VAL A 114 8.51 -3.07 16.30
C VAL A 114 7.71 -4.02 15.40
N VAL A 115 6.89 -4.89 16.00
CA VAL A 115 6.03 -5.85 15.28
C VAL A 115 5.03 -5.17 14.35
N GLU A 116 4.44 -4.04 14.77
CA GLU A 116 3.52 -3.26 13.92
C GLU A 116 4.28 -2.51 12.82
N GLU A 117 5.49 -2.01 13.12
CA GLU A 117 6.34 -1.34 12.13
C GLU A 117 6.83 -2.31 11.05
N GLU A 118 7.18 -3.54 11.43
CA GLU A 118 7.55 -4.61 10.50
C GLU A 118 6.37 -5.03 9.61
N ALA A 119 5.15 -5.11 10.16
CA ALA A 119 3.95 -5.41 9.39
C ALA A 119 3.58 -4.27 8.42
N ASP A 120 3.70 -3.01 8.83
CA ASP A 120 3.51 -1.85 7.94
C ASP A 120 4.54 -1.81 6.81
N TYR A 121 5.81 -2.05 7.15
CA TYR A 121 6.88 -2.12 6.14
C TYR A 121 6.61 -3.26 5.16
N PHE A 122 6.22 -4.44 5.66
CA PHE A 122 5.81 -5.56 4.83
C PHE A 122 4.67 -5.16 3.89
N ALA A 123 3.62 -4.52 4.39
CA ALA A 123 2.48 -4.08 3.59
C ALA A 123 2.92 -3.14 2.45
N ALA A 124 3.81 -2.19 2.75
CA ALA A 124 4.33 -1.24 1.77
C ALA A 124 5.13 -1.94 0.66
N VAL A 125 6.04 -2.85 1.02
CA VAL A 125 6.87 -3.57 0.03
C VAL A 125 6.11 -4.67 -0.71
N TRP A 126 5.05 -5.21 -0.11
CA TRP A 126 4.15 -6.18 -0.73
C TRP A 126 3.31 -5.54 -1.83
N LEU A 127 2.64 -4.43 -1.51
CA LEU A 127 1.76 -3.74 -2.44
C LEU A 127 2.53 -3.03 -3.55
N ALA A 128 3.74 -2.55 -3.26
CA ALA A 128 4.60 -1.85 -4.21
C ALA A 128 6.06 -2.35 -4.17
N PRO A 129 6.34 -3.55 -4.73
CA PRO A 129 7.68 -4.10 -4.76
C PRO A 129 8.61 -3.25 -5.62
N GLY A 130 9.82 -2.95 -5.12
CA GLY A 130 10.77 -2.02 -5.72
C GLY A 130 10.99 -2.20 -7.23
N PRO A 131 11.36 -3.42 -7.71
CA PRO A 131 11.58 -3.67 -9.14
C PRO A 131 10.35 -3.38 -10.01
N THR A 132 9.16 -3.57 -9.46
CA THR A 132 7.90 -3.33 -10.18
C THR A 132 7.57 -1.85 -10.21
N VAL A 133 7.76 -1.15 -9.08
CA VAL A 133 7.59 0.31 -9.01
C VAL A 133 8.55 0.99 -9.98
N GLU A 134 9.83 0.62 -9.98
CA GLU A 134 10.84 1.14 -10.90
C GLU A 134 10.47 0.92 -12.37
N HIS A 135 10.01 -0.29 -12.71
CA HIS A 135 9.59 -0.60 -14.08
C HIS A 135 8.48 0.34 -14.53
N TYR A 136 7.38 0.41 -13.76
CA TYR A 136 6.22 1.22 -14.10
C TYR A 136 6.46 2.72 -13.96
N PHE A 137 7.40 3.13 -13.11
CA PHE A 137 7.87 4.51 -13.03
C PHE A 137 8.58 4.89 -14.33
N ARG A 138 9.53 4.07 -14.79
CA ARG A 138 10.30 4.30 -16.03
C ARG A 138 9.39 4.40 -17.26
N GLU A 139 8.34 3.58 -17.34
CA GLU A 139 7.36 3.66 -18.44
C GLU A 139 6.62 5.01 -18.51
N ARG A 140 6.40 5.65 -17.34
CA ARG A 140 5.62 6.89 -17.20
C ARG A 140 6.48 8.15 -17.28
N PHE A 141 7.63 8.16 -16.61
CA PHE A 141 8.46 9.35 -16.40
C PHE A 141 9.82 9.27 -17.08
N GLY A 142 10.22 8.09 -17.57
CA GLY A 142 11.53 7.88 -18.19
C GLY A 142 12.63 7.72 -17.15
N ASN A 143 13.52 8.70 -17.05
CA ASN A 143 14.75 8.57 -16.26
C ASN A 143 14.46 8.46 -14.75
N ILE A 144 15.36 7.73 -14.07
CA ILE A 144 15.37 7.56 -12.62
C ILE A 144 16.75 8.01 -12.13
N PRO A 145 16.85 8.89 -11.11
CA PRO A 145 15.74 9.59 -10.47
C PRO A 145 15.13 10.67 -11.40
N LEU A 146 13.87 11.01 -11.15
CA LEU A 146 13.24 12.19 -11.75
C LEU A 146 13.61 13.44 -10.92
N PRO A 147 14.35 14.41 -11.47
CA PRO A 147 14.74 15.61 -10.72
C PRO A 147 13.57 16.60 -10.60
N LEU A 148 13.47 17.28 -9.46
CA LEU A 148 12.60 18.44 -9.30
C LEU A 148 13.20 19.65 -10.03
N ASN A 149 12.51 20.12 -11.06
CA ASN A 149 12.79 21.37 -11.75
C ASN A 149 11.47 21.96 -12.27
N GLU A 150 11.50 23.18 -12.81
CA GLU A 150 10.30 23.87 -13.29
C GLU A 150 9.50 23.06 -14.33
N ASP A 151 10.20 22.41 -15.27
CA ASP A 151 9.60 21.61 -16.32
C ASP A 151 8.87 20.37 -15.74
N THR A 152 9.56 19.63 -14.88
CA THR A 152 8.99 18.46 -14.20
C THR A 152 7.83 18.87 -13.31
N ALA A 153 7.97 19.97 -12.55
CA ALA A 153 6.93 20.51 -11.69
C ALA A 153 5.68 20.90 -12.51
N PHE A 154 5.88 21.54 -13.67
CA PHE A 154 4.79 21.88 -14.57
C PHE A 154 4.07 20.62 -15.08
N HIS A 155 4.82 19.58 -15.43
CA HIS A 155 4.23 18.34 -15.93
C HIS A 155 3.41 17.58 -14.87
N VAL A 156 3.86 17.54 -13.61
CA VAL A 156 3.19 16.77 -12.55
C VAL A 156 2.15 17.55 -11.74
N ALA A 157 2.34 18.86 -11.56
CA ALA A 157 1.48 19.71 -10.74
C ALA A 157 0.65 20.72 -11.56
N GLY A 158 0.99 20.91 -12.85
CA GLY A 158 0.38 21.93 -13.70
C GLY A 158 0.79 23.36 -13.32
N HIS A 159 0.43 24.33 -14.16
CA HIS A 159 0.83 25.74 -14.00
C HIS A 159 0.58 26.31 -12.59
N LYS A 160 -0.56 25.98 -11.98
CA LYS A 160 -0.92 26.49 -10.64
C LYS A 160 -0.07 25.88 -9.52
N GLY A 161 0.44 24.66 -9.70
CA GLY A 161 1.18 23.93 -8.67
C GLY A 161 2.70 24.06 -8.77
N VAL A 162 3.25 24.67 -9.82
CA VAL A 162 4.70 24.83 -10.00
C VAL A 162 5.31 25.61 -8.84
N ALA A 163 4.76 26.78 -8.50
CA ALA A 163 5.30 27.64 -7.47
C ALA A 163 5.34 26.93 -6.11
N ASP A 164 4.24 26.27 -5.73
CA ASP A 164 4.14 25.53 -4.47
C ASP A 164 5.14 24.37 -4.39
N LEU A 165 5.33 23.64 -5.50
CA LEU A 165 6.23 22.50 -5.54
C LEU A 165 7.69 22.93 -5.49
N MET A 166 8.05 23.98 -6.23
CA MET A 166 9.39 24.56 -6.24
C MET A 166 9.76 25.24 -4.92
N ALA A 167 8.76 25.75 -4.19
CA ALA A 167 8.94 26.33 -2.85
C ALA A 167 8.93 25.28 -1.72
N SER A 168 8.67 24.01 -2.03
CA SER A 168 8.59 22.96 -1.01
C SER A 168 9.96 22.70 -0.37
N ALA A 169 9.96 22.39 0.94
CA ALA A 169 11.20 22.14 1.66
C ALA A 169 11.95 20.93 1.05
N PRO A 170 13.29 20.99 0.93
CA PRO A 170 14.09 19.86 0.46
C PRO A 170 13.78 18.59 1.24
N GLY A 171 13.53 17.49 0.54
CA GLY A 171 13.16 16.21 1.14
C GLY A 171 11.73 16.11 1.67
N SER A 172 10.88 17.12 1.51
CA SER A 172 9.44 17.03 1.85
C SER A 172 8.71 16.07 0.90
N LEU A 173 7.61 15.47 1.34
CA LEU A 173 6.85 14.53 0.50
C LEU A 173 6.04 15.19 -0.63
N ALA A 174 6.06 16.51 -0.76
CA ALA A 174 5.27 17.23 -1.77
C ALA A 174 5.57 16.75 -3.19
N PHE A 175 6.85 16.72 -3.58
CA PHE A 175 7.27 16.26 -4.91
C PHE A 175 7.00 14.76 -5.15
N PRO A 176 7.41 13.83 -4.27
CA PRO A 176 7.08 12.42 -4.41
C PRO A 176 5.57 12.15 -4.53
N ILE A 177 4.75 12.85 -3.74
CA ILE A 177 3.28 12.71 -3.81
C ILE A 177 2.76 13.21 -5.17
N ALA A 178 3.21 14.39 -5.63
CA ALA A 178 2.81 14.95 -6.92
C ALA A 178 3.14 13.99 -8.08
N VAL A 179 4.34 13.38 -8.06
CA VAL A 179 4.73 12.35 -9.03
C VAL A 179 3.85 11.10 -8.90
N GLY A 180 3.59 10.63 -7.68
CA GLY A 180 2.79 9.43 -7.41
C GLY A 180 1.33 9.54 -7.89
N VAL A 181 0.75 10.74 -7.86
CA VAL A 181 -0.63 11.01 -8.32
C VAL A 181 -0.74 11.53 -9.75
N ALA A 182 0.38 11.85 -10.40
CA ALA A 182 0.37 12.35 -11.77
C ALA A 182 -0.34 11.36 -12.71
N THR A 183 -1.20 11.89 -13.59
CA THR A 183 -1.94 11.11 -14.61
C THR A 183 -1.48 11.45 -16.02
N LYS A 184 -0.48 12.32 -16.13
CA LYS A 184 0.14 12.71 -17.39
C LYS A 184 1.59 13.16 -17.14
N PHE A 185 2.44 12.98 -18.14
CA PHE A 185 3.80 13.51 -18.18
C PHE A 185 4.24 13.59 -19.64
N ASN A 186 4.91 14.66 -20.07
CA ASN A 186 5.32 14.87 -21.47
C ASN A 186 4.22 14.57 -22.51
N SER A 187 3.02 15.11 -22.29
CA SER A 187 1.82 14.91 -23.13
C SER A 187 1.28 13.47 -23.21
N ARG A 188 1.90 12.49 -22.53
CA ARG A 188 1.42 11.11 -22.43
C ARG A 188 0.51 10.98 -21.22
N LYS A 189 -0.71 10.47 -21.41
CA LYS A 189 -1.66 10.16 -20.32
C LYS A 189 -1.45 8.73 -19.84
N PHE A 190 -1.63 8.50 -18.54
CA PHE A 190 -1.53 7.19 -17.92
C PHE A 190 -2.30 7.13 -16.60
N LYS A 191 -2.52 5.91 -16.08
CA LYS A 191 -2.99 5.71 -14.71
C LYS A 191 -1.86 6.04 -13.74
N SER A 192 -2.14 6.87 -12.74
CA SER A 192 -1.15 7.25 -11.71
C SER A 192 -0.59 6.03 -10.99
N LEU A 193 0.62 6.15 -10.44
CA LEU A 193 1.25 5.03 -9.71
C LEU A 193 0.43 4.68 -8.46
N ALA A 194 -0.07 5.67 -7.72
CA ALA A 194 -0.92 5.45 -6.55
C ALA A 194 -2.16 4.61 -6.90
N THR A 195 -2.93 5.01 -7.92
CA THR A 195 -4.13 4.26 -8.33
C THR A 195 -3.76 2.92 -8.99
N PHE A 196 -2.62 2.82 -9.67
CA PHE A 196 -2.17 1.58 -10.29
C PHE A 196 -1.84 0.50 -9.25
N PHE A 197 -1.09 0.86 -8.20
CA PHE A 197 -0.74 -0.04 -7.10
C PHE A 197 -1.84 -0.18 -6.03
N GLY A 198 -2.88 0.66 -6.09
CA GLY A 198 -3.97 0.65 -5.11
C GLY A 198 -3.51 1.14 -3.74
N MET A 199 -2.69 2.18 -3.73
CA MET A 199 -2.13 2.81 -2.53
C MET A 199 -2.62 4.25 -2.41
N SER A 200 -2.65 4.77 -1.19
CA SER A 200 -2.90 6.20 -0.98
C SER A 200 -1.79 7.06 -1.62
N PRO A 201 -2.09 8.32 -1.98
CA PRO A 201 -1.08 9.28 -2.46
C PRO A 201 0.14 9.38 -1.54
N MET A 202 -0.11 9.45 -0.22
CA MET A 202 0.93 9.54 0.80
C MET A 202 1.83 8.29 0.79
N ALA A 203 1.24 7.09 0.81
CA ALA A 203 2.00 5.85 0.86
C ALA A 203 2.83 5.64 -0.42
N MET A 204 2.28 5.99 -1.59
CA MET A 204 3.05 5.98 -2.84
C MET A 204 4.18 7.02 -2.80
N GLY A 205 3.93 8.24 -2.32
CA GLY A 205 4.96 9.27 -2.21
C GLY A 205 6.12 8.84 -1.30
N ILE A 206 5.84 8.25 -0.14
CA ILE A 206 6.85 7.66 0.74
C ILE A 206 7.64 6.59 -0.02
N ARG A 207 6.95 5.68 -0.71
CA ARG A 207 7.58 4.59 -1.45
C ARG A 207 8.52 5.07 -2.56
N LEU A 208 8.12 6.10 -3.31
CA LEU A 208 8.94 6.70 -4.35
C LEU A 208 10.21 7.34 -3.78
N LYS A 209 10.10 7.96 -2.59
CA LYS A 209 11.23 8.54 -1.88
C LYS A 209 12.19 7.47 -1.34
N GLU A 210 11.67 6.43 -0.70
CA GLU A 210 12.47 5.30 -0.18
C GLU A 210 13.30 4.61 -1.27
N LEU A 211 12.70 4.44 -2.45
CA LEU A 211 13.34 3.82 -3.60
C LEU A 211 14.29 4.77 -4.36
N GLY A 212 14.40 6.05 -3.93
CA GLY A 212 15.25 7.04 -4.60
C GLY A 212 14.81 7.35 -6.04
N LEU A 213 13.51 7.28 -6.33
CA LEU A 213 13.00 7.48 -7.70
C LEU A 213 12.82 8.96 -8.06
N VAL A 214 12.96 9.85 -7.09
CA VAL A 214 12.86 11.30 -7.23
C VAL A 214 14.04 11.98 -6.55
N ALA A 215 14.49 13.11 -7.08
CA ALA A 215 15.61 13.89 -6.56
C ALA A 215 15.25 15.39 -6.45
N TYR A 216 15.89 16.09 -5.52
CA TYR A 216 15.69 17.52 -5.24
C TYR A 216 16.93 18.32 -5.65
#